data_AF-A0A151ZSW8-F1
#
_entry.id   AF-A0A151ZSW8-F1
#
_cell.length_a   1.000
_cell.length_b   1.000
_cell.length_c   1.000
_cell.angle_alpha   90.00
_cell.angle_beta   90.00
_cell.angle_gamma   90.00
#
_symmetry.space_group_name_H-M   'P 1'
#
loop_
_entity.id
_entity.type
_entity.pdbx_description
1 polymer ?
#
loop_
_entity_poly.entity_id
_entity_poly.type
_entity_poly.pdbx_seq_one_letter_code
_entity_poly.pdbx_strand_id
1 'polypeptide(L)'
;MTSTPPTGEKQEFNRSGLESLLTRRFFISPAFDIYNGVAGLYDYGPNGCAIKANLINFWRQHFVLNEDMLEVDCTSVTPEQVLVASGHVAKFSDNMVRDEVSKQYLRADHLLEDHIKKLLKDPKNTKEKIAEYEHVLAKAGDYPLKQLQETLNKYAVKSPEGNPISEAKPFNLMFKTQIGPSEGSVGYLRPETAQGIFVNFAKLLEYNGSKLPFAAAQIGNAFRNEIAPRSGLLRVREFTMAEIEHFVNPLDKSHSKFSEVADQLVNLLSAEAQDGDKKIIVMTFGEAVKSGLINNETLAYFMARTQSFLHTIGIKPNHLRFRQHQANEMAHYASDCWDAEIRSSFGWVECVGHADRSCFDLTSHAKASKKPLEVFEPFKNNEKKVIDIIKVDVNRGVLGKTFKGSAGEVSEYLKTVGENHELAYNFQKDLEAKGSVVIAVNGNEYIITKDMVTFKQDKKTISGSTYVPHVIEPSFGLGRIIYSLLEHSYWTREGDANRGVLSLPPIIAPVKASVLPLVNNEKLLPFIQQINKSLKEQGISSKVDDTGVAIGRKYARTDEIGIPFAITIDFQTVDDQTVTLRERDTTKQIRIPITELSLTIKKLCDHLIYWSDVVAKYPAYEPQAESK
;
A
#
# COMPACT_ATOMS: atom_id res chain seq x y z
N MET A 1 -8.16 19.92 -11.92
CA MET A 1 -8.27 20.19 -10.48
C MET A 1 -9.41 21.17 -10.28
N THR A 2 -10.28 20.95 -9.29
CA THR A 2 -11.15 22.03 -8.81
C THR A 2 -10.25 23.18 -8.37
N SER A 3 -10.75 24.42 -8.44
CA SER A 3 -10.00 25.55 -7.91
C SER A 3 -9.58 25.24 -6.48
N THR A 4 -8.34 25.56 -6.12
CA THR A 4 -7.87 25.59 -4.73
C THR A 4 -8.96 26.22 -3.85
N PRO A 5 -9.30 25.62 -2.70
CA PRO A 5 -10.33 26.19 -1.82
C PRO A 5 -10.04 27.69 -1.59
N PRO A 6 -11.08 28.55 -1.54
CA PRO A 6 -10.91 30.00 -1.42
C PRO A 6 -10.14 30.43 -0.15
N THR A 7 -9.99 29.52 0.81
CA THR A 7 -9.26 29.76 2.04
C THR A 7 -7.76 29.78 1.75
N GLY A 8 -7.23 30.98 1.51
CA GLY A 8 -5.79 31.22 1.61
C GLY A 8 -5.30 30.79 3.00
N GLU A 9 -4.38 29.81 3.04
CA GLU A 9 -3.39 29.51 4.09
C GLU A 9 -3.70 29.64 5.61
N LYS A 10 -4.94 29.84 6.10
CA LYS A 10 -5.17 30.21 7.51
C LYS A 10 -6.38 29.58 8.21
N GLN A 11 -6.85 28.40 7.79
CA GLN A 11 -7.78 27.63 8.63
C GLN A 11 -7.06 26.47 9.31
N GLU A 12 -7.03 26.49 10.65
CA GLU A 12 -6.53 25.37 11.44
C GLU A 12 -7.41 24.13 11.19
N PHE A 13 -6.79 22.98 10.94
CA PHE A 13 -7.50 21.76 10.60
C PHE A 13 -8.35 21.26 11.78
N ASN A 14 -9.67 21.17 11.59
CA ASN A 14 -10.62 20.72 12.61
C ASN A 14 -10.92 19.21 12.47
N ARG A 15 -10.13 18.38 13.16
CA ARG A 15 -10.29 16.91 13.17
C ARG A 15 -11.64 16.46 13.71
N SER A 16 -12.10 17.01 14.83
CA SER A 16 -13.36 16.60 15.44
C SER A 16 -14.56 16.94 14.55
N GLY A 17 -14.49 18.05 13.81
CA GLY A 17 -15.46 18.41 12.78
C GLY A 17 -15.51 17.37 11.65
N LEU A 18 -14.34 16.92 11.17
CA LEU A 18 -14.27 15.85 10.17
C LEU A 18 -14.86 14.54 10.70
N GLU A 19 -14.41 14.06 11.86
CA GLU A 19 -14.88 12.79 12.45
C GLU A 19 -16.40 12.80 12.68
N SER A 20 -16.94 13.93 13.17
CA SER A 20 -18.38 14.14 13.30
C SER A 20 -19.10 14.08 11.95
N LEU A 21 -18.56 14.73 10.91
CA LEU A 21 -19.12 14.69 9.56
C LEU A 21 -19.12 13.27 8.99
N LEU A 22 -17.99 12.55 9.09
CA LEU A 22 -17.85 11.19 8.57
C LEU A 22 -18.87 10.24 9.20
N THR A 23 -19.13 10.40 10.50
CA THR A 23 -20.11 9.58 11.23
C THR A 23 -21.54 10.00 10.87
N ARG A 24 -21.87 11.31 11.01
CA ARG A 24 -23.22 11.85 10.76
C ARG A 24 -23.69 11.65 9.32
N ARG A 25 -22.78 11.66 8.35
CA ARG A 25 -23.07 11.45 6.92
C ARG A 25 -22.81 10.02 6.45
N PHE A 26 -22.55 9.11 7.40
CA PHE A 26 -22.35 7.68 7.19
C PHE A 26 -21.33 7.39 6.07
N PHE A 27 -20.15 7.98 6.17
CA PHE A 27 -18.98 7.57 5.39
C PHE A 27 -18.39 6.29 5.97
N ILE A 28 -18.20 6.28 7.29
CA ILE A 28 -17.72 5.15 8.06
C ILE A 28 -18.49 5.06 9.39
N SER A 29 -18.56 3.86 9.94
CA SER A 29 -19.11 3.58 11.27
C SER A 29 -18.33 2.44 11.90
N PRO A 30 -18.15 2.40 13.24
CA PRO A 30 -17.65 1.21 13.92
C PRO A 30 -18.47 -0.02 13.51
N ALA A 31 -17.80 -1.10 13.09
CA ALA A 31 -18.52 -2.30 12.69
C ALA A 31 -19.23 -2.91 13.89
N PHE A 32 -20.47 -3.36 13.70
CA PHE A 32 -21.33 -3.92 14.75
C PHE A 32 -21.67 -2.92 15.88
N ASP A 33 -21.81 -1.62 15.58
CA ASP A 33 -22.05 -0.55 16.56
C ASP A 33 -23.18 -0.85 17.57
N ILE A 34 -24.31 -1.39 17.09
CA ILE A 34 -25.45 -1.77 17.95
C ILE A 34 -25.15 -2.92 18.94
N TYR A 35 -24.02 -3.62 18.75
CA TYR A 35 -23.49 -4.66 19.63
C TYR A 35 -22.25 -4.20 20.43
N ASN A 36 -22.09 -2.88 20.61
CA ASN A 36 -20.94 -2.20 21.24
C ASN A 36 -19.67 -2.14 20.38
N GLY A 37 -19.76 -2.55 19.11
CA GLY A 37 -18.67 -2.50 18.14
C GLY A 37 -17.49 -3.42 18.44
N VAL A 38 -16.58 -3.49 17.47
CA VAL A 38 -15.29 -4.18 17.61
C VAL A 38 -14.17 -3.24 17.20
N ALA A 39 -13.23 -2.97 18.11
CA ALA A 39 -12.11 -2.08 17.84
C ALA A 39 -11.29 -2.56 16.62
N GLY A 40 -11.00 -1.63 15.72
CA GLY A 40 -10.28 -1.90 14.47
C GLY A 40 -11.12 -2.50 13.35
N LEU A 41 -12.43 -2.65 13.51
CA LEU A 41 -13.34 -3.02 12.41
C LEU A 41 -14.28 -1.86 12.10
N TYR A 42 -14.43 -1.53 10.83
CA TYR A 42 -15.23 -0.42 10.35
C TYR A 42 -16.07 -0.80 9.13
N ASP A 43 -17.32 -0.36 9.14
CA ASP A 43 -18.23 -0.48 8.00
C ASP A 43 -18.20 0.83 7.20
N TYR A 44 -18.09 0.71 5.87
CA TYR A 44 -18.23 1.85 4.96
C TYR A 44 -19.71 2.06 4.65
N GLY A 45 -20.24 3.25 4.90
CA GLY A 45 -21.59 3.63 4.47
C GLY A 45 -21.62 4.06 3.00
N PRO A 46 -22.78 4.52 2.46
CA PRO A 46 -22.95 4.72 1.02
C PRO A 46 -21.90 5.63 0.35
N ASN A 47 -21.56 6.76 1.00
CA ASN A 47 -20.56 7.67 0.46
C ASN A 47 -19.14 7.10 0.57
N GLY A 48 -18.84 6.38 1.66
CA GLY A 48 -17.55 5.71 1.85
C GLY A 48 -17.33 4.60 0.82
N CYS A 49 -18.35 3.76 0.58
CA CYS A 49 -18.33 2.74 -0.46
C CYS A 49 -18.10 3.34 -1.85
N ALA A 50 -18.79 4.43 -2.18
CA ALA A 50 -18.62 5.09 -3.47
C ALA A 50 -17.22 5.70 -3.64
N ILE A 51 -16.65 6.34 -2.61
CA ILE A 51 -15.26 6.82 -2.64
C ILE A 51 -14.29 5.66 -2.84
N LYS A 52 -14.45 4.58 -2.07
CA LYS A 52 -13.59 3.39 -2.17
C LYS A 52 -13.66 2.77 -3.55
N ALA A 53 -14.86 2.63 -4.13
CA ALA A 53 -15.05 2.11 -5.47
C ALA A 53 -14.41 3.00 -6.54
N ASN A 54 -14.59 4.32 -6.45
CA ASN A 54 -13.97 5.27 -7.38
C ASN A 54 -12.43 5.24 -7.27
N LEU A 55 -11.90 5.16 -6.06
CA LEU A 55 -10.46 5.05 -5.81
C LEU A 55 -9.88 3.78 -6.43
N ILE A 56 -10.51 2.62 -6.20
CA ILE A 56 -10.09 1.34 -6.77
C ILE A 56 -10.17 1.37 -8.30
N ASN A 57 -11.26 1.90 -8.86
CA ASN A 57 -11.40 2.00 -10.31
C ASN A 57 -10.34 2.89 -10.94
N PHE A 58 -10.04 4.03 -10.32
CA PHE A 58 -8.96 4.89 -10.80
C PHE A 58 -7.58 4.24 -10.61
N TRP A 59 -7.34 3.51 -9.51
CA TRP A 59 -6.11 2.76 -9.31
C TRP A 59 -5.92 1.70 -10.39
N ARG A 60 -6.97 0.95 -10.76
CA ARG A 60 -6.94 0.01 -11.89
C ARG A 60 -6.59 0.71 -13.21
N GLN A 61 -7.23 1.84 -13.50
CA GLN A 61 -6.90 2.63 -14.69
C GLN A 61 -5.44 3.10 -14.67
N HIS A 62 -4.99 3.59 -13.53
CA HIS A 62 -3.67 4.20 -13.38
C HIS A 62 -2.53 3.18 -13.44
N PHE A 63 -2.68 2.00 -12.83
CA PHE A 63 -1.64 0.99 -12.76
C PHE A 63 -1.93 -0.21 -13.67
N VAL A 64 -3.02 -0.94 -13.41
CA VAL A 64 -3.32 -2.20 -14.12
C VAL A 64 -3.44 -1.98 -15.62
N LEU A 65 -4.27 -1.02 -16.05
CA LEU A 65 -4.54 -0.80 -17.47
C LEU A 65 -3.40 -0.05 -18.19
N ASN A 66 -2.77 0.95 -17.57
CA ASN A 66 -1.69 1.70 -18.23
C ASN A 66 -0.37 0.92 -18.33
N GLU A 67 -0.16 -0.07 -17.45
CA GLU A 67 1.05 -0.92 -17.44
C GLU A 67 0.78 -2.35 -17.90
N ASP A 68 -0.41 -2.64 -18.45
CA ASP A 68 -0.81 -3.96 -18.93
C ASP A 68 -0.59 -5.08 -17.89
N MET A 69 -0.85 -4.78 -16.61
CA MET A 69 -0.59 -5.71 -15.51
C MET A 69 -1.59 -6.86 -15.49
N LEU A 70 -1.13 -8.02 -15.01
CA LEU A 70 -1.96 -9.20 -14.84
C LEU A 70 -2.70 -9.14 -13.49
N GLU A 71 -3.92 -8.58 -13.48
CA GLU A 71 -4.77 -8.57 -12.27
C GLU A 71 -5.28 -9.99 -11.95
N VAL A 72 -5.06 -10.43 -10.71
CA VAL A 72 -5.56 -11.72 -10.18
C VAL A 72 -6.38 -11.53 -8.90
N ASP A 73 -7.30 -12.46 -8.64
CA ASP A 73 -8.06 -12.53 -7.40
C ASP A 73 -7.83 -13.86 -6.70
N CYS A 74 -7.00 -13.83 -5.66
CA CYS A 74 -6.67 -15.01 -4.85
C CYS A 74 -7.52 -15.06 -3.57
N THR A 75 -7.65 -16.25 -2.97
CA THR A 75 -8.42 -16.44 -1.73
C THR A 75 -7.79 -15.73 -0.53
N SER A 76 -8.61 -15.33 0.44
CA SER A 76 -8.14 -14.79 1.73
C SER A 76 -7.69 -15.89 2.69
N VAL A 77 -8.37 -17.03 2.68
CA VAL A 77 -8.00 -18.20 3.50
C VAL A 77 -6.75 -18.83 2.89
N THR A 78 -5.71 -18.96 3.72
CA THR A 78 -4.36 -19.38 3.31
C THR A 78 -3.91 -20.55 4.19
N PRO A 79 -3.51 -21.70 3.61
CA PRO A 79 -2.95 -22.81 4.38
C PRO A 79 -1.67 -22.43 5.11
N GLU A 80 -1.48 -22.94 6.33
CA GLU A 80 -0.32 -22.63 7.18
C GLU A 80 1.03 -22.78 6.46
N GLN A 81 1.20 -23.82 5.64
CA GLN A 81 2.46 -24.11 4.94
C GLN A 81 2.94 -22.95 4.04
N VAL A 82 2.02 -22.20 3.43
CA VAL A 82 2.35 -21.03 2.58
C VAL A 82 2.93 -19.89 3.44
N LEU A 83 2.37 -19.69 4.63
CA LEU A 83 2.81 -18.65 5.57
C LEU A 83 4.03 -19.07 6.39
N VAL A 84 4.28 -20.37 6.52
CA VAL A 84 5.57 -20.89 6.99
C VAL A 84 6.65 -20.63 5.94
N ALA A 85 6.38 -20.93 4.66
CA ALA A 85 7.34 -20.74 3.58
C ALA A 85 7.75 -19.26 3.42
N SER A 86 6.81 -18.33 3.51
CA SER A 86 7.10 -16.87 3.49
C SER A 86 7.69 -16.33 4.79
N GLY A 87 7.73 -17.12 5.86
CA GLY A 87 8.28 -16.73 7.16
C GLY A 87 7.33 -15.95 8.07
N HIS A 88 6.08 -15.68 7.63
CA HIS A 88 5.07 -14.99 8.42
C HIS A 88 4.77 -15.72 9.74
N VAL A 89 4.64 -17.05 9.74
CA VAL A 89 4.34 -17.79 10.99
C VAL A 89 5.41 -17.59 12.07
N ALA A 90 6.68 -17.42 11.66
CA ALA A 90 7.79 -17.22 12.58
C ALA A 90 7.98 -15.77 13.01
N LYS A 91 7.66 -14.79 12.15
CA LYS A 91 8.02 -13.37 12.33
C LYS A 91 6.83 -12.44 12.59
N PHE A 92 5.60 -12.87 12.29
CA PHE A 92 4.41 -12.02 12.37
C PHE A 92 3.80 -12.04 13.79
N SER A 93 4.63 -11.72 14.78
CA SER A 93 4.25 -11.65 16.18
C SER A 93 4.72 -10.37 16.83
N ASP A 94 3.82 -9.72 17.57
CA ASP A 94 4.15 -8.60 18.43
C ASP A 94 4.27 -9.03 19.88
N ASN A 95 4.94 -8.22 20.70
CA ASN A 95 4.96 -8.41 22.13
C ASN A 95 3.81 -7.60 22.78
N MET A 96 2.97 -8.26 23.57
CA MET A 96 1.87 -7.64 24.30
C MET A 96 2.05 -7.73 25.81
N VAL A 97 1.54 -6.74 26.53
CA VAL A 97 1.34 -6.76 27.98
C VAL A 97 -0.15 -6.55 28.28
N ARG A 98 -0.59 -6.92 29.49
CA ARG A 98 -1.95 -6.71 29.97
C ARG A 98 -1.95 -5.79 31.18
N ASP A 99 -2.81 -4.78 31.19
CA ASP A 99 -3.11 -4.02 32.41
C ASP A 99 -3.79 -4.95 33.43
N GLU A 100 -3.21 -5.09 34.63
CA GLU A 100 -3.71 -6.02 35.65
C GLU A 100 -5.03 -5.58 36.30
N VAL A 101 -5.45 -4.33 36.12
CA VAL A 101 -6.70 -3.78 36.67
C VAL A 101 -7.76 -3.69 35.57
N SER A 102 -7.49 -2.95 34.49
CA SER A 102 -8.46 -2.76 33.40
C SER A 102 -8.61 -3.99 32.50
N LYS A 103 -7.65 -4.92 32.60
CA LYS A 103 -7.55 -6.16 31.80
C LYS A 103 -7.38 -5.92 30.30
N GLN A 104 -7.12 -4.69 29.88
CA GLN A 104 -6.84 -4.33 28.49
C GLN A 104 -5.44 -4.80 28.06
N TYR A 105 -5.32 -5.24 26.81
CA TYR A 105 -4.03 -5.58 26.20
C TYR A 105 -3.43 -4.36 25.51
N LEU A 106 -2.12 -4.21 25.64
CA LEU A 106 -1.34 -3.10 25.10
C LEU A 106 -0.13 -3.68 24.36
N ARG A 107 0.25 -3.05 23.26
CA ARG A 107 1.50 -3.38 22.55
C ARG A 107 2.68 -2.89 23.39
N ALA A 108 3.60 -3.78 23.71
CA ALA A 108 4.61 -3.56 24.75
C ALA A 108 5.69 -2.55 24.34
N ASP A 109 6.13 -2.61 23.09
CA ASP A 109 7.03 -1.65 22.43
C ASP A 109 6.44 -0.24 22.42
N HIS A 110 5.19 -0.07 21.98
CA HIS A 110 4.51 1.23 21.96
C HIS A 110 4.33 1.80 23.36
N LEU A 111 4.00 0.96 24.33
CA LEU A 111 3.86 1.39 25.72
C LEU A 111 5.19 1.92 26.26
N LEU A 112 6.29 1.22 25.94
CA LEU A 112 7.64 1.69 26.27
C LEU A 112 7.93 3.02 25.57
N GLU A 113 7.69 3.14 24.26
CA GLU A 113 7.94 4.37 23.52
C GLU A 113 7.18 5.57 24.08
N ASP A 114 5.89 5.42 24.33
CA ASP A 114 5.05 6.50 24.86
C ASP A 114 5.52 6.93 26.25
N HIS A 115 5.99 5.98 27.06
CA HIS A 115 6.57 6.28 28.36
C HIS A 115 7.89 7.06 28.23
N ILE A 116 8.79 6.63 27.34
CA ILE A 116 10.08 7.31 27.12
C ILE A 116 9.87 8.71 26.51
N LYS A 117 8.92 8.89 25.58
CA LYS A 117 8.52 10.20 25.05
C LYS A 117 8.02 11.14 26.16
N LYS A 118 7.35 10.63 27.19
CA LYS A 118 6.95 11.44 28.36
C LYS A 118 8.15 11.82 29.21
N LEU A 119 9.07 10.87 29.46
CA LEU A 119 10.29 11.13 30.22
C LEU A 119 11.17 12.19 29.54
N LEU A 120 11.31 12.14 28.21
CA LEU A 120 12.09 13.11 27.43
C LEU A 120 11.63 14.57 27.59
N LYS A 121 10.35 14.80 27.90
CA LYS A 121 9.79 16.14 28.10
C LYS A 121 10.20 16.78 29.43
N ASP A 122 10.81 16.03 30.36
CA ASP A 122 11.27 16.58 31.62
C ASP A 122 12.49 17.50 31.40
N PRO A 123 12.39 18.82 31.70
CA PRO A 123 13.48 19.76 31.52
C PRO A 123 14.70 19.48 32.42
N LYS A 124 14.59 18.57 33.39
CA LYS A 124 15.69 18.15 34.29
C LYS A 124 16.58 17.06 33.69
N ASN A 125 16.26 16.54 32.51
CA ASN A 125 17.08 15.49 31.90
C ASN A 125 18.47 16.01 31.52
N THR A 126 19.50 15.23 31.84
CA THR A 126 20.87 15.50 31.37
C THR A 126 21.01 15.10 29.90
N LYS A 127 22.05 15.61 29.22
CA LYS A 127 22.32 15.26 27.81
C LYS A 127 22.50 13.77 27.60
N GLU A 128 23.14 13.09 28.55
CA GLU A 128 23.38 11.65 28.52
C GLU A 128 22.06 10.87 28.61
N LYS A 129 21.13 11.34 29.44
CA LYS A 129 19.83 10.70 29.64
C LYS A 129 18.90 10.91 28.44
N ILE A 130 18.98 12.09 27.81
CA ILE A 130 18.30 12.36 26.54
C ILE A 130 18.81 11.40 25.47
N ALA A 131 20.13 11.26 25.30
CA ALA A 131 20.71 10.34 24.33
C ALA A 131 20.33 8.87 24.60
N GLU A 132 20.29 8.45 25.87
CA GLU A 132 19.81 7.11 26.26
C GLU A 132 18.35 6.90 25.87
N TYR A 133 17.46 7.85 26.16
CA TYR A 133 16.05 7.76 25.82
C TYR A 133 15.80 7.77 24.31
N GLU A 134 16.52 8.61 23.57
CA GLU A 134 16.48 8.62 22.10
C GLU A 134 16.93 7.27 21.52
N HIS A 135 17.97 6.67 22.09
CA HIS A 135 18.42 5.33 21.71
C HIS A 135 17.36 4.26 21.97
N VAL A 136 16.69 4.31 23.14
CA VAL A 136 15.62 3.38 23.46
C VAL A 136 14.44 3.56 22.51
N LEU A 137 14.06 4.80 22.19
CA LEU A 137 12.97 5.07 21.23
C LEU A 137 13.26 4.53 19.84
N ALA A 138 14.51 4.69 19.36
CA ALA A 138 14.89 4.22 18.04
C ALA A 138 14.88 2.69 17.92
N LYS A 139 14.98 1.95 19.02
CA LYS A 139 15.14 0.48 19.01
C LYS A 139 14.02 -0.30 19.69
N ALA A 140 13.05 0.37 20.32
CA ALA A 140 12.03 -0.30 21.13
C ALA A 140 11.25 -1.37 20.36
N GLY A 141 10.93 -1.12 19.09
CA GLY A 141 10.25 -2.07 18.20
C GLY A 141 11.10 -3.29 17.82
N ASP A 142 12.43 -3.17 17.86
CA ASP A 142 13.38 -4.22 17.46
C ASP A 142 13.86 -5.08 18.63
N TYR A 143 13.47 -4.75 19.87
CA TYR A 143 13.94 -5.47 21.04
C TYR A 143 13.44 -6.91 21.08
N PRO A 144 14.36 -7.90 21.27
CA PRO A 144 13.97 -9.25 21.64
C PRO A 144 13.13 -9.21 22.92
N LEU A 145 12.18 -10.13 23.06
CA LEU A 145 11.23 -10.16 24.18
C LEU A 145 11.88 -9.98 25.56
N LYS A 146 13.02 -10.63 25.78
CA LYS A 146 13.76 -10.54 27.04
C LYS A 146 14.29 -9.13 27.30
N GLN A 147 14.92 -8.51 26.31
CA GLN A 147 15.43 -7.14 26.40
C GLN A 147 14.28 -6.13 26.57
N LEU A 148 13.16 -6.35 25.89
CA LEU A 148 11.97 -5.52 26.04
C LEU A 148 11.44 -5.59 27.47
N GLN A 149 11.32 -6.80 28.03
CA GLN A 149 10.88 -6.99 29.42
C GLN A 149 11.84 -6.33 30.43
N GLU A 150 13.14 -6.50 30.25
CA GLU A 150 14.16 -5.86 31.09
C GLU A 150 14.04 -4.33 31.04
N THR A 151 13.79 -3.78 29.86
CA THR A 151 13.66 -2.32 29.65
C THR A 151 12.37 -1.77 30.24
N LEU A 152 11.24 -2.47 30.09
CA LEU A 152 9.96 -2.12 30.74
C LEU A 152 10.11 -2.06 32.26
N ASN A 153 10.83 -3.04 32.84
CA ASN A 153 11.12 -3.08 34.27
C ASN A 153 12.06 -1.94 34.70
N LYS A 154 13.12 -1.69 33.93
CA LYS A 154 14.12 -0.63 34.20
C LYS A 154 13.47 0.74 34.36
N TYR A 155 12.52 1.08 33.48
CA TYR A 155 11.82 2.37 33.52
C TYR A 155 10.51 2.34 34.31
N ALA A 156 10.22 1.23 35.00
CA ALA A 156 8.99 1.04 35.79
C ALA A 156 7.72 1.43 34.99
N VAL A 157 7.66 0.97 33.75
CA VAL A 157 6.55 1.30 32.83
C VAL A 157 5.24 0.76 33.39
N LYS A 158 4.19 1.58 33.31
CA LYS A 158 2.83 1.27 33.76
C LYS A 158 1.85 1.47 32.61
N SER A 159 0.63 1.00 32.78
CA SER A 159 -0.44 1.28 31.81
C SER A 159 -0.70 2.79 31.70
N PRO A 160 -1.38 3.26 30.63
CA PRO A 160 -1.77 4.67 30.51
C PRO A 160 -2.57 5.21 31.70
N GLU A 161 -3.33 4.34 32.37
CA GLU A 161 -4.11 4.60 33.58
C GLU A 161 -3.27 4.55 34.87
N GLY A 162 -1.98 4.19 34.78
CA GLY A 162 -1.06 4.10 35.91
C GLY A 162 -1.11 2.77 36.67
N ASN A 163 -1.70 1.73 36.08
CA ASN A 163 -1.84 0.41 36.70
C ASN A 163 -0.60 -0.47 36.45
N PRO A 164 -0.35 -1.49 37.30
CA PRO A 164 0.62 -2.54 37.01
C PRO A 164 0.31 -3.28 35.70
N ILE A 165 1.35 -3.68 34.98
CA ILE A 165 1.26 -4.46 33.74
C ILE A 165 1.80 -5.87 33.96
N SER A 166 1.26 -6.84 33.23
CA SER A 166 1.76 -8.21 33.19
C SER A 166 3.14 -8.29 32.52
N GLU A 167 3.78 -9.45 32.61
CA GLU A 167 4.92 -9.77 31.74
C GLU A 167 4.52 -9.72 30.26
N ALA A 168 5.47 -9.30 29.43
CA ALA A 168 5.36 -9.27 27.99
C ALA A 168 5.33 -10.70 27.43
N LYS A 169 4.44 -10.93 26.45
CA LYS A 169 4.29 -12.22 25.77
C LYS A 169 4.16 -12.03 24.28
N PRO A 170 4.64 -12.97 23.45
CA PRO A 170 4.44 -12.92 22.01
C PRO A 170 2.98 -13.18 21.67
N PHE A 171 2.49 -12.46 20.66
CA PHE A 171 1.12 -12.55 20.16
C PHE A 171 1.14 -12.60 18.64
N ASN A 172 0.58 -13.66 18.07
CA ASN A 172 0.50 -13.81 16.62
C ASN A 172 -0.54 -12.83 16.04
N LEU A 173 -0.10 -12.00 15.09
CA LEU A 173 -0.93 -11.00 14.43
C LEU A 173 -1.77 -11.57 13.28
N MET A 174 -1.70 -12.87 12.98
CA MET A 174 -2.54 -13.50 11.96
C MET A 174 -3.79 -14.11 12.57
N PHE A 175 -4.95 -13.93 11.93
CA PHE A 175 -6.17 -14.61 12.32
C PHE A 175 -6.10 -16.08 11.93
N LYS A 176 -5.96 -16.96 12.92
CA LYS A 176 -5.95 -18.42 12.74
C LYS A 176 -7.37 -18.96 12.54
N THR A 177 -7.51 -19.94 11.65
CA THR A 177 -8.75 -20.67 11.39
C THR A 177 -8.46 -22.15 11.09
N GLN A 178 -9.51 -22.94 10.88
CA GLN A 178 -9.45 -24.35 10.46
C GLN A 178 -10.09 -24.52 9.08
N ILE A 179 -9.42 -25.22 8.18
CA ILE A 179 -9.89 -25.48 6.82
C ILE A 179 -10.61 -26.83 6.78
N GLY A 180 -11.93 -26.79 6.66
CA GLY A 180 -12.75 -28.00 6.65
C GLY A 180 -12.94 -28.63 8.04
N PRO A 181 -13.70 -29.74 8.12
CA PRO A 181 -14.09 -30.35 9.40
C PRO A 181 -13.01 -31.25 10.03
N SER A 182 -12.00 -31.65 9.26
CA SER A 182 -10.94 -32.56 9.74
C SER A 182 -9.97 -31.85 10.67
N GLU A 183 -9.64 -32.48 11.79
CA GLU A 183 -8.58 -32.00 12.68
C GLU A 183 -7.23 -31.94 11.94
N GLY A 184 -6.49 -30.84 12.11
CA GLY A 184 -5.12 -30.69 11.59
C GLY A 184 -4.94 -29.81 10.36
N SER A 185 -6.01 -29.40 9.66
CA SER A 185 -5.87 -28.46 8.53
C SER A 185 -5.92 -27.01 9.02
N VAL A 186 -4.77 -26.51 9.49
CA VAL A 186 -4.63 -25.13 9.98
C VAL A 186 -4.56 -24.16 8.80
N GLY A 187 -5.35 -23.09 8.88
CA GLY A 187 -5.29 -21.97 7.96
C GLY A 187 -5.22 -20.64 8.70
N TYR A 188 -4.96 -19.59 7.93
CA TYR A 188 -5.00 -18.22 8.41
C TYR A 188 -5.74 -17.35 7.40
N LEU A 189 -6.27 -16.23 7.85
CA LEU A 189 -6.58 -15.13 6.93
C LEU A 189 -5.27 -14.44 6.55
N ARG A 190 -5.07 -14.17 5.26
CA ARG A 190 -3.84 -13.61 4.74
C ARG A 190 -3.52 -12.22 5.35
N PRO A 191 -2.26 -11.96 5.75
CA PRO A 191 -1.84 -10.65 6.28
C PRO A 191 -1.50 -9.62 5.19
N GLU A 192 -1.37 -10.07 3.95
CA GLU A 192 -1.07 -9.33 2.71
C GLU A 192 -1.65 -10.10 1.50
N THR A 193 -1.66 -9.51 0.32
CA THR A 193 -2.16 -10.12 -0.94
C THR A 193 -1.05 -10.70 -1.82
N ALA A 194 0.19 -10.23 -1.68
CA ALA A 194 1.38 -10.63 -2.44
C ALA A 194 1.58 -12.15 -2.58
N GLN A 195 1.36 -12.90 -1.49
CA GLN A 195 1.55 -14.36 -1.48
C GLN A 195 0.70 -15.09 -2.52
N GLY A 196 -0.50 -14.58 -2.84
CA GLY A 196 -1.36 -15.14 -3.88
C GLY A 196 -0.74 -15.02 -5.29
N ILE A 197 -0.02 -13.94 -5.54
CA ILE A 197 0.70 -13.70 -6.79
C ILE A 197 1.92 -14.61 -6.88
N PHE A 198 2.74 -14.70 -5.82
CA PHE A 198 3.95 -15.53 -5.82
C PHE A 198 3.66 -17.02 -6.06
N VAL A 199 2.64 -17.59 -5.43
CA VAL A 199 2.29 -19.01 -5.63
C VAL A 199 1.72 -19.30 -7.03
N ASN A 200 1.27 -18.26 -7.76
CA ASN A 200 0.81 -18.34 -9.14
C ASN A 200 1.85 -17.86 -10.17
N PHE A 201 3.07 -17.52 -9.74
CA PHE A 201 4.13 -16.96 -10.59
C PHE A 201 4.33 -17.74 -11.91
N ALA A 202 4.43 -19.07 -11.85
CA ALA A 202 4.67 -19.89 -13.04
C ALA A 202 3.55 -19.73 -14.10
N LYS A 203 2.29 -19.63 -13.67
CA LYS A 203 1.14 -19.42 -14.58
C LYS A 203 1.12 -18.01 -15.15
N LEU A 204 1.45 -17.01 -14.32
CA LEU A 204 1.53 -15.61 -14.75
C LEU A 204 2.64 -15.41 -15.77
N LEU A 205 3.81 -16.01 -15.53
CA LEU A 205 4.93 -16.03 -16.45
C LEU A 205 4.54 -16.70 -17.77
N GLU A 206 3.87 -17.85 -17.74
CA GLU A 206 3.36 -18.53 -18.94
C GLU A 206 2.37 -17.66 -19.72
N TYR A 207 1.42 -17.03 -19.02
CA TYR A 207 0.45 -16.11 -19.62
C TYR A 207 1.13 -14.92 -20.31
N ASN A 208 2.22 -14.41 -19.73
CA ASN A 208 3.04 -13.35 -20.34
C ASN A 208 4.00 -13.86 -21.44
N GLY A 209 3.83 -15.09 -21.94
CA GLY A 209 4.68 -15.66 -22.98
C GLY A 209 6.10 -15.96 -22.53
N SER A 210 6.29 -16.22 -21.22
CA SER A 210 7.57 -16.55 -20.58
C SER A 210 8.65 -15.46 -20.70
N LYS A 211 8.24 -14.19 -20.68
CA LYS A 211 9.13 -13.04 -20.80
C LYS A 211 9.06 -12.13 -19.58
N LEU A 212 10.18 -11.46 -19.32
CA LEU A 212 10.33 -10.38 -18.36
C LEU A 212 10.66 -9.05 -19.08
N PRO A 213 10.43 -7.90 -18.41
CA PRO A 213 9.69 -7.78 -17.15
C PRO A 213 8.18 -8.00 -17.35
N PHE A 214 7.47 -8.32 -16.27
CA PHE A 214 6.01 -8.28 -16.22
C PHE A 214 5.53 -7.95 -14.81
N ALA A 215 4.33 -7.39 -14.69
CA ALA A 215 3.72 -7.12 -13.41
C ALA A 215 2.41 -7.90 -13.24
N ALA A 216 2.18 -8.37 -12.02
CA ALA A 216 0.88 -8.85 -11.59
C ALA A 216 0.36 -7.96 -10.47
N ALA A 217 -0.96 -7.84 -10.36
CA ALA A 217 -1.59 -6.99 -9.37
C ALA A 217 -2.72 -7.73 -8.67
N GLN A 218 -2.99 -7.38 -7.42
CA GLN A 218 -4.12 -7.90 -6.68
C GLN A 218 -4.75 -6.82 -5.82
N ILE A 219 -6.08 -6.71 -5.87
CA ILE A 219 -6.87 -5.84 -4.99
C ILE A 219 -7.75 -6.72 -4.12
N GLY A 220 -7.60 -6.63 -2.80
CA GLY A 220 -8.41 -7.44 -1.90
C GLY A 220 -8.19 -7.12 -0.44
N ASN A 221 -8.96 -7.77 0.43
CA ASN A 221 -8.80 -7.58 1.87
C ASN A 221 -7.60 -8.37 2.40
N ALA A 222 -6.92 -7.78 3.38
CA ALA A 222 -5.89 -8.37 4.20
C ALA A 222 -6.27 -8.19 5.68
N PHE A 223 -5.74 -9.06 6.53
CA PHE A 223 -6.18 -9.21 7.91
C PHE A 223 -4.99 -9.21 8.86
N ARG A 224 -4.98 -8.29 9.81
CA ARG A 224 -3.95 -8.19 10.85
C ARG A 224 -4.64 -8.08 12.20
N ASN A 225 -4.46 -9.07 13.06
CA ASN A 225 -5.04 -9.13 14.39
C ASN A 225 -4.30 -8.16 15.33
N GLU A 226 -4.42 -6.87 15.07
CA GLU A 226 -3.79 -5.81 15.86
C GLU A 226 -4.18 -5.89 17.34
N ILE A 227 -3.20 -5.79 18.23
CA ILE A 227 -3.39 -5.91 19.70
C ILE A 227 -4.36 -4.84 20.22
N ALA A 228 -4.09 -3.58 19.87
CA ALA A 228 -4.86 -2.43 20.33
C ALA A 228 -5.02 -1.40 19.19
N PRO A 229 -5.91 -1.64 18.21
CA PRO A 229 -6.14 -0.72 17.11
C PRO A 229 -6.67 0.63 17.63
N ARG A 230 -6.02 1.72 17.21
CA ARG A 230 -6.35 3.11 17.54
C ARG A 230 -6.24 3.96 16.25
N SER A 231 -6.78 5.18 16.27
CA SER A 231 -6.65 6.14 15.15
C SER A 231 -7.51 5.83 13.91
N GLY A 232 -8.74 5.35 14.11
CA GLY A 232 -9.71 5.20 13.04
C GLY A 232 -9.27 4.21 11.95
N LEU A 233 -9.40 4.62 10.69
CA LEU A 233 -9.01 3.81 9.52
C LEU A 233 -7.49 3.61 9.37
N LEU A 234 -6.66 4.30 10.16
CA LEU A 234 -5.20 4.23 10.02
C LEU A 234 -4.61 2.92 10.53
N ARG A 235 -5.26 2.29 11.52
CA ARG A 235 -4.85 1.00 12.10
C ARG A 235 -6.07 0.15 12.40
N VAL A 236 -6.37 -0.75 11.48
CA VAL A 236 -7.55 -1.62 11.48
C VAL A 236 -7.15 -3.09 11.35
N ARG A 237 -8.07 -3.98 11.68
CA ARG A 237 -7.84 -5.44 11.64
C ARG A 237 -8.18 -6.08 10.31
N GLU A 238 -9.06 -5.45 9.55
CA GLU A 238 -9.40 -5.81 8.18
C GLU A 238 -9.33 -4.55 7.32
N PHE A 239 -8.60 -4.62 6.22
CA PHE A 239 -8.47 -3.50 5.29
C PHE A 239 -8.23 -3.99 3.88
N THR A 240 -8.63 -3.18 2.91
CA THR A 240 -8.36 -3.46 1.50
C THR A 240 -6.99 -2.91 1.12
N MET A 241 -6.21 -3.78 0.51
CA MET A 241 -4.93 -3.46 -0.09
C MET A 241 -5.06 -3.53 -1.62
N ALA A 242 -4.19 -2.80 -2.29
CA ALA A 242 -3.89 -3.02 -3.70
C ALA A 242 -2.38 -3.20 -3.79
N GLU A 243 -1.92 -4.35 -4.25
CA GLU A 243 -0.49 -4.68 -4.33
C GLU A 243 -0.11 -5.02 -5.77
N ILE A 244 1.12 -4.68 -6.13
CA ILE A 244 1.71 -4.95 -7.43
C ILE A 244 3.00 -5.70 -7.19
N GLU A 245 3.19 -6.85 -7.85
CA GLU A 245 4.48 -7.53 -7.92
C GLU A 245 5.05 -7.36 -9.32
N HIS A 246 6.05 -6.49 -9.46
CA HIS A 246 6.75 -6.29 -10.72
C HIS A 246 8.01 -7.16 -10.78
N PHE A 247 7.93 -8.23 -11.58
CA PHE A 247 9.03 -9.17 -11.79
C PHE A 247 9.99 -8.63 -12.83
N VAL A 248 11.28 -8.55 -12.47
CA VAL A 248 12.34 -7.97 -13.29
C VAL A 248 13.61 -8.81 -13.27
N ASN A 249 14.46 -8.66 -14.28
CA ASN A 249 15.77 -9.29 -14.32
C ASN A 249 16.66 -8.69 -13.18
N PRO A 250 17.26 -9.52 -12.31
CA PRO A 250 18.14 -9.04 -11.23
C PRO A 250 19.32 -8.18 -11.70
N LEU A 251 19.80 -8.40 -12.94
CA LEU A 251 20.96 -7.73 -13.53
C LEU A 251 20.58 -6.48 -14.35
N ASP A 252 19.30 -6.29 -14.66
CA ASP A 252 18.80 -5.14 -15.41
C ASP A 252 17.47 -4.66 -14.81
N LYS A 253 17.58 -3.67 -13.93
CA LYS A 253 16.44 -2.97 -13.29
C LYS A 253 16.19 -1.60 -13.92
N SER A 254 16.48 -1.46 -15.22
CA SER A 254 16.02 -0.31 -16.00
C SER A 254 14.51 -0.40 -16.25
N HIS A 255 13.87 0.75 -16.49
CA HIS A 255 12.44 0.79 -16.82
C HIS A 255 12.19 1.59 -18.09
N SER A 256 11.57 0.97 -19.09
CA SER A 256 11.41 1.54 -20.43
C SER A 256 10.66 2.88 -20.45
N LYS A 257 9.77 3.10 -19.49
CA LYS A 257 8.98 4.34 -19.33
C LYS A 257 9.56 5.32 -18.29
N PHE A 258 10.75 5.07 -17.72
CA PHE A 258 11.30 5.94 -16.67
C PHE A 258 11.50 7.38 -17.15
N SER A 259 11.87 7.58 -18.41
CA SER A 259 12.03 8.91 -19.01
C SER A 259 10.76 9.77 -18.96
N GLU A 260 9.56 9.16 -18.91
CA GLU A 260 8.29 9.88 -18.82
C GLU A 260 8.07 10.55 -17.46
N VAL A 261 8.77 10.07 -16.42
CA VAL A 261 8.60 10.52 -15.04
C VAL A 261 9.88 11.06 -14.41
N ALA A 262 11.01 10.93 -15.07
CA ALA A 262 12.33 11.31 -14.56
C ALA A 262 12.40 12.77 -14.10
N ASP A 263 11.72 13.69 -14.80
CA ASP A 263 11.74 15.13 -14.49
C ASP A 263 10.77 15.54 -13.37
N GLN A 264 9.97 14.61 -12.82
CA GLN A 264 9.07 14.93 -11.72
C GLN A 264 9.86 15.21 -10.44
N LEU A 265 9.57 16.35 -9.80
CA LEU A 265 10.10 16.68 -8.48
C LEU A 265 9.49 15.75 -7.42
N VAL A 266 10.32 15.35 -6.46
CA VAL A 266 9.94 14.48 -5.34
C VAL A 266 10.54 14.97 -4.03
N ASN A 267 9.78 14.80 -2.94
CA ASN A 267 10.21 15.05 -1.57
C ASN A 267 10.77 13.76 -0.96
N LEU A 268 12.08 13.69 -0.73
CA LEU A 268 12.76 12.50 -0.21
C LEU A 268 13.29 12.73 1.21
N LEU A 269 13.12 11.75 2.08
CA LEU A 269 13.77 11.63 3.38
C LEU A 269 14.64 10.38 3.35
N SER A 270 15.96 10.53 3.21
CA SER A 270 16.88 9.38 3.13
C SER A 270 17.05 8.68 4.47
N ALA A 271 17.62 7.47 4.46
CA ALA A 271 17.94 6.72 5.66
C ALA A 271 18.89 7.51 6.58
N GLU A 272 19.88 8.19 6.01
CA GLU A 272 20.89 8.95 6.75
C GLU A 272 20.30 10.21 7.40
N ALA A 273 19.37 10.88 6.72
CA ALA A 273 18.77 12.11 7.23
C ALA A 273 17.82 11.88 8.42
N GLN A 274 17.35 10.65 8.65
CA GLN A 274 16.41 10.32 9.73
C GLN A 274 17.01 10.43 11.12
N ASP A 275 18.30 10.11 11.27
CA ASP A 275 19.04 10.24 12.54
C ASP A 275 19.56 11.68 12.76
N GLY A 276 19.50 12.51 11.72
CA GLY A 276 20.02 13.88 11.71
C GLY A 276 18.95 14.96 11.84
N ASP A 277 19.04 15.97 10.97
CA ASP A 277 18.15 17.12 10.94
C ASP A 277 16.76 16.83 10.33
N LYS A 278 16.53 15.58 9.86
CA LYS A 278 15.32 15.14 9.16
C LYS A 278 14.99 16.02 7.95
N LYS A 279 16.03 16.56 7.31
CA LYS A 279 15.89 17.42 6.15
C LYS A 279 15.30 16.66 4.97
N ILE A 280 14.23 17.23 4.42
CA ILE A 280 13.65 16.78 3.16
C ILE A 280 14.50 17.31 2.00
N ILE A 281 14.90 16.42 1.12
CA ILE A 281 15.59 16.74 -0.13
C ILE A 281 14.54 16.82 -1.21
N VAL A 282 14.53 17.93 -1.95
CA VAL A 282 13.68 18.10 -3.14
C VAL A 282 14.58 18.02 -4.36
N MET A 283 14.33 17.04 -5.21
CA MET A 283 15.06 16.81 -6.46
C MET A 283 14.18 16.06 -7.45
N THR A 284 14.63 15.88 -8.68
CA THR A 284 13.93 15.06 -9.67
C THR A 284 14.18 13.56 -9.44
N PHE A 285 13.28 12.68 -9.86
CA PHE A 285 13.52 11.24 -9.83
C PHE A 285 14.77 10.84 -10.65
N GLY A 286 15.00 11.51 -11.79
CA GLY A 286 16.19 11.29 -12.62
C GLY A 286 17.49 11.61 -11.90
N GLU A 287 17.55 12.73 -11.16
CA GLU A 287 18.71 13.06 -10.33
C GLU A 287 18.89 12.09 -9.16
N ALA A 288 17.79 11.64 -8.54
CA ALA A 288 17.83 10.70 -7.42
C ALA A 288 18.35 9.31 -7.82
N VAL A 289 17.99 8.81 -9.01
CA VAL A 289 18.55 7.58 -9.57
C VAL A 289 20.00 7.76 -9.97
N LYS A 290 20.33 8.87 -10.65
CA LYS A 290 21.70 9.17 -11.11
C LYS A 290 22.69 9.32 -9.95
N SER A 291 22.26 9.85 -8.81
CA SER A 291 23.08 9.97 -7.60
C SER A 291 23.21 8.66 -6.81
N GLY A 292 22.41 7.65 -7.14
CA GLY A 292 22.31 6.39 -6.39
C GLY A 292 21.49 6.48 -5.10
N LEU A 293 20.77 7.59 -4.86
CA LEU A 293 19.89 7.72 -3.70
C LEU A 293 18.69 6.77 -3.81
N ILE A 294 18.08 6.67 -4.99
CA ILE A 294 17.11 5.61 -5.31
C ILE A 294 17.85 4.58 -6.16
N ASN A 295 17.82 3.32 -5.74
CA ASN A 295 18.72 2.29 -6.24
C ASN A 295 18.61 2.01 -7.75
N ASN A 296 17.41 2.12 -8.34
CA ASN A 296 17.19 1.81 -9.76
C ASN A 296 15.98 2.54 -10.36
N GLU A 297 15.90 2.53 -11.69
CA GLU A 297 14.83 3.19 -12.46
C GLU A 297 13.46 2.57 -12.22
N THR A 298 13.36 1.24 -12.08
CA THR A 298 12.07 0.56 -11.85
C THR A 298 11.45 0.97 -10.52
N LEU A 299 12.23 1.02 -9.44
CA LEU A 299 11.76 1.49 -8.14
C LEU A 299 11.31 2.95 -8.20
N ALA A 300 12.14 3.82 -8.79
CA ALA A 300 11.83 5.24 -8.97
C ALA A 300 10.58 5.46 -9.84
N TYR A 301 10.40 4.64 -10.89
CA TYR A 301 9.23 4.70 -11.77
C TYR A 301 7.94 4.46 -10.99
N PHE A 302 7.87 3.39 -10.19
CA PHE A 302 6.69 3.10 -9.39
C PHE A 302 6.45 4.16 -8.29
N MET A 303 7.49 4.68 -7.66
CA MET A 303 7.37 5.81 -6.73
C MET A 303 6.75 7.04 -7.43
N ALA A 304 7.21 7.38 -8.64
CA ALA A 304 6.69 8.53 -9.39
C ALA A 304 5.24 8.32 -9.86
N ARG A 305 4.89 7.09 -10.28
CA ARG A 305 3.51 6.71 -10.62
C ARG A 305 2.60 6.80 -9.39
N THR A 306 3.07 6.35 -8.23
CA THR A 306 2.37 6.50 -6.94
C THR A 306 2.16 7.97 -6.58
N GLN A 307 3.18 8.82 -6.72
CA GLN A 307 3.05 10.26 -6.50
C GLN A 307 1.98 10.87 -7.41
N SER A 308 2.02 10.54 -8.71
CA SER A 308 1.06 11.03 -9.71
C SER A 308 -0.38 10.59 -9.38
N PHE A 309 -0.55 9.33 -8.94
CA PHE A 309 -1.84 8.80 -8.49
C PHE A 309 -2.35 9.58 -7.27
N LEU A 310 -1.54 9.70 -6.21
CA LEU A 310 -1.90 10.36 -4.96
C LEU A 310 -2.28 11.83 -5.19
N HIS A 311 -1.53 12.56 -6.02
CA HIS A 311 -1.86 13.94 -6.39
C HIS A 311 -3.19 14.04 -7.15
N THR A 312 -3.42 13.14 -8.10
CA THR A 312 -4.64 13.14 -8.92
C THR A 312 -5.90 12.89 -8.08
N ILE A 313 -5.82 12.00 -7.09
CA ILE A 313 -6.96 11.73 -6.19
C ILE A 313 -7.21 12.84 -5.16
N GLY A 314 -6.28 13.78 -4.99
CA GLY A 314 -6.45 14.96 -4.14
C GLY A 314 -5.51 15.07 -2.94
N ILE A 315 -4.48 14.22 -2.83
CA ILE A 315 -3.44 14.39 -1.80
C ILE A 315 -2.59 15.62 -2.13
N LYS A 316 -2.39 16.50 -1.13
CA LYS A 316 -1.65 17.75 -1.30
C LYS A 316 -0.15 17.48 -1.45
N PRO A 317 0.55 18.07 -2.44
CA PRO A 317 1.98 17.81 -2.67
C PRO A 317 2.90 18.10 -1.47
N ASN A 318 2.61 19.16 -0.71
CA ASN A 318 3.36 19.51 0.51
C ASN A 318 3.06 18.61 1.72
N HIS A 319 2.14 17.65 1.57
CA HIS A 319 1.80 16.63 2.57
C HIS A 319 2.21 15.22 2.13
N LEU A 320 2.98 15.09 1.04
CA LEU A 320 3.50 13.82 0.56
C LEU A 320 5.04 13.84 0.59
N ARG A 321 5.63 12.76 1.10
CA ARG A 321 7.06 12.48 1.00
C ARG A 321 7.31 10.98 0.82
N PHE A 322 8.49 10.64 0.33
CA PHE A 322 8.99 9.27 0.38
C PHE A 322 10.09 9.16 1.44
N ARG A 323 9.93 8.25 2.40
CA ARG A 323 10.90 7.97 3.45
C ARG A 323 11.58 6.63 3.16
N GLN A 324 12.90 6.63 3.09
CA GLN A 324 13.67 5.41 2.92
C GLN A 324 13.69 4.61 4.22
N HIS A 325 13.69 3.28 4.16
CA HIS A 325 13.91 2.45 5.36
C HIS A 325 15.36 2.54 5.82
N GLN A 326 15.59 2.54 7.13
CA GLN A 326 16.93 2.37 7.69
C GLN A 326 17.37 0.89 7.65
N ALA A 327 18.67 0.63 7.78
CA ALA A 327 19.22 -0.73 7.67
C ALA A 327 18.65 -1.73 8.70
N ASN A 328 18.20 -1.27 9.87
CA ASN A 328 17.52 -2.09 10.89
C ASN A 328 16.03 -2.32 10.60
N GLU A 329 15.38 -1.43 9.85
CA GLU A 329 13.98 -1.55 9.43
C GLU A 329 13.84 -2.41 8.16
N MET A 330 14.86 -2.38 7.29
CA MET A 330 14.89 -3.16 6.07
C MET A 330 14.74 -4.65 6.39
N ALA A 331 13.82 -5.31 5.69
CA ALA A 331 13.83 -6.76 5.66
C ALA A 331 15.21 -7.22 5.15
N HIS A 332 15.81 -8.20 5.82
CA HIS A 332 17.12 -8.80 5.49
C HIS A 332 17.36 -9.21 4.01
N TYR A 333 16.31 -9.23 3.17
CA TYR A 333 16.35 -9.54 1.75
C TYR A 333 16.04 -8.35 0.82
N ALA A 334 15.61 -7.21 1.36
CA ALA A 334 15.29 -6.04 0.57
C ALA A 334 16.58 -5.30 0.15
N SER A 335 16.66 -4.86 -1.10
CA SER A 335 17.81 -4.10 -1.60
C SER A 335 17.67 -2.60 -1.35
N ASP A 336 16.44 -2.09 -1.36
CA ASP A 336 16.05 -0.71 -1.06
C ASP A 336 14.54 -0.71 -0.74
N CYS A 337 14.08 0.25 0.08
CA CYS A 337 12.66 0.36 0.41
C CYS A 337 12.27 1.81 0.72
N TRP A 338 11.18 2.29 0.12
CA TRP A 338 10.68 3.65 0.27
C TRP A 338 9.18 3.68 0.57
N ASP A 339 8.81 4.33 1.66
CA ASP A 339 7.42 4.52 2.05
C ASP A 339 6.91 5.87 1.56
N ALA A 340 5.84 5.87 0.77
CA ALA A 340 5.05 7.07 0.54
C ALA A 340 4.24 7.39 1.81
N GLU A 341 4.70 8.40 2.53
CA GLU A 341 4.07 8.89 3.75
C GLU A 341 3.22 10.11 3.47
N ILE A 342 2.00 10.09 4.00
CA ILE A 342 1.06 11.21 3.90
C ILE A 342 0.94 11.87 5.27
N ARG A 343 1.15 13.19 5.31
CA ARG A 343 1.05 13.98 6.54
C ARG A 343 -0.42 14.21 6.90
N SER A 344 -0.85 13.55 7.96
CA SER A 344 -2.15 13.73 8.59
C SER A 344 -2.04 14.45 9.94
N SER A 345 -3.18 14.64 10.57
CA SER A 345 -3.33 15.12 11.94
C SER A 345 -2.76 14.14 12.98
N PHE A 346 -2.49 12.89 12.59
CA PHE A 346 -1.74 11.90 13.39
C PHE A 346 -0.22 11.91 13.12
N GLY A 347 0.27 12.84 12.29
CA GLY A 347 1.65 12.89 11.85
C GLY A 347 1.83 12.27 10.46
N TRP A 348 3.07 11.92 10.12
CA TRP A 348 3.38 11.20 8.88
C TRP A 348 2.95 9.75 9.01
N VAL A 349 2.13 9.29 8.07
CA VAL A 349 1.60 7.92 8.06
C VAL A 349 1.96 7.27 6.73
N GLU A 350 2.64 6.14 6.80
CA GLU A 350 2.93 5.27 5.66
C GLU A 350 1.62 4.80 5.01
N CYS A 351 1.43 5.12 3.74
CA CYS A 351 0.22 4.78 2.98
C CYS A 351 0.51 3.85 1.80
N VAL A 352 1.73 3.89 1.27
CA VAL A 352 2.20 2.97 0.22
C VAL A 352 3.65 2.59 0.48
N GLY A 353 3.95 1.31 0.67
CA GLY A 353 5.33 0.80 0.72
C GLY A 353 5.84 0.51 -0.70
N HIS A 354 7.11 0.81 -0.99
CA HIS A 354 7.79 0.45 -2.24
C HIS A 354 9.04 -0.33 -1.90
N ALA A 355 8.96 -1.66 -1.96
CA ALA A 355 10.05 -2.55 -1.56
C ALA A 355 10.71 -3.20 -2.78
N ASP A 356 12.04 -3.21 -2.82
CA ASP A 356 12.81 -4.07 -3.72
C ASP A 356 13.14 -5.37 -2.99
N ARG A 357 12.22 -6.35 -3.03
CA ARG A 357 12.26 -7.57 -2.19
C ARG A 357 13.23 -8.64 -2.72
N SER A 358 14.04 -8.31 -3.73
CA SER A 358 14.91 -9.25 -4.45
C SER A 358 14.13 -10.52 -4.86
N CYS A 359 14.65 -11.71 -4.57
CA CYS A 359 14.06 -13.00 -4.96
C CYS A 359 13.59 -13.85 -3.76
N PHE A 360 13.46 -13.27 -2.56
CA PHE A 360 13.23 -14.01 -1.33
C PHE A 360 11.96 -14.88 -1.38
N ASP A 361 10.83 -14.30 -1.78
CA ASP A 361 9.53 -14.99 -1.78
C ASP A 361 9.52 -16.18 -2.76
N LEU A 362 9.97 -15.95 -4.00
CA LEU A 362 10.06 -17.01 -5.02
C LEU A 362 11.03 -18.11 -4.59
N THR A 363 12.19 -17.76 -4.05
CA THR A 363 13.18 -18.73 -3.58
C THR A 363 12.64 -19.57 -2.42
N SER A 364 11.96 -18.93 -1.47
CA SER A 364 11.40 -19.60 -0.29
C SER A 364 10.26 -20.55 -0.66
N HIS A 365 9.35 -20.12 -1.54
CA HIS A 365 8.28 -20.98 -2.07
C HIS A 365 8.81 -22.10 -2.96
N ALA A 366 9.82 -21.83 -3.80
CA ALA A 366 10.44 -22.87 -4.63
C ALA A 366 11.08 -23.96 -3.77
N LYS A 367 11.80 -23.58 -2.71
CA LYS A 367 12.41 -24.51 -1.75
C LYS A 367 11.35 -25.32 -0.99
N ALA A 368 10.30 -24.67 -0.50
CA ALA A 368 9.25 -25.33 0.29
C ALA A 368 8.39 -26.27 -0.57
N SER A 369 8.01 -25.85 -1.79
CA SER A 369 7.13 -26.61 -2.69
C SER A 369 7.87 -27.62 -3.57
N LYS A 370 9.20 -27.50 -3.67
CA LYS A 370 10.07 -28.24 -4.61
C LYS A 370 9.70 -28.02 -6.08
N LYS A 371 9.08 -26.88 -6.39
CA LYS A 371 8.77 -26.46 -7.76
C LYS A 371 9.66 -25.29 -8.16
N PRO A 372 10.26 -25.30 -9.37
CA PRO A 372 11.07 -24.18 -9.82
C PRO A 372 10.20 -22.94 -10.04
N LEU A 373 10.64 -21.80 -9.50
CA LEU A 373 10.04 -20.47 -9.71
C LEU A 373 11.11 -19.55 -10.31
N GLU A 374 11.50 -19.86 -11.53
CA GLU A 374 12.61 -19.24 -12.26
C GLU A 374 12.19 -18.91 -13.69
N VAL A 375 12.94 -18.01 -14.34
CA VAL A 375 12.75 -17.62 -15.74
C VAL A 375 13.96 -18.05 -16.53
N PHE A 376 13.73 -18.60 -17.71
CA PHE A 376 14.76 -18.79 -18.72
C PHE A 376 14.70 -17.65 -19.74
N GLU A 377 15.78 -16.90 -19.86
CA GLU A 377 15.93 -15.83 -20.83
C GLU A 377 16.96 -16.23 -21.91
N PRO A 378 16.56 -16.32 -23.20
CA PRO A 378 17.50 -16.60 -24.27
C PRO A 378 18.49 -15.45 -24.45
N PHE A 379 19.73 -15.75 -24.84
CA PHE A 379 20.67 -14.69 -25.20
C PHE A 379 20.17 -13.91 -26.41
N LYS A 380 20.55 -12.62 -26.47
CA LYS A 380 20.21 -11.74 -27.61
C LYS A 380 20.61 -12.41 -28.92
N ASN A 381 19.75 -12.26 -29.94
CA ASN A 381 19.93 -12.85 -31.27
C ASN A 381 20.02 -14.39 -31.31
N ASN A 382 19.51 -15.10 -30.28
CA ASN A 382 19.61 -16.56 -30.15
C ASN A 382 21.07 -17.07 -30.21
N GLU A 383 22.01 -16.25 -29.74
CA GLU A 383 23.41 -16.64 -29.65
C GLU A 383 23.55 -17.87 -28.74
N LYS A 384 24.41 -18.81 -29.13
CA LYS A 384 24.75 -19.98 -28.33
C LYS A 384 26.15 -19.80 -27.76
N LYS A 385 26.28 -19.78 -26.44
CA LYS A 385 27.56 -19.70 -25.77
C LYS A 385 28.01 -21.08 -25.35
N VAL A 386 29.27 -21.42 -25.61
CA VAL A 386 29.89 -22.63 -25.09
C VAL A 386 30.59 -22.25 -23.79
N ILE A 387 30.12 -22.80 -22.68
CA ILE A 387 30.75 -22.63 -21.37
C ILE A 387 31.46 -23.92 -20.98
N ASP A 388 32.63 -23.78 -20.37
CA ASP A 388 33.29 -24.89 -19.71
C ASP A 388 32.53 -25.21 -18.42
N ILE A 389 32.18 -26.46 -18.22
CA ILE A 389 31.52 -26.96 -17.02
C ILE A 389 32.38 -28.08 -16.41
N ILE A 390 32.22 -28.28 -15.11
CA ILE A 390 32.80 -29.42 -14.43
C ILE A 390 31.66 -30.36 -14.08
N LYS A 391 31.57 -31.47 -14.80
CA LYS A 391 30.60 -32.52 -14.50
C LYS A 391 31.06 -33.28 -13.27
N VAL A 392 30.18 -33.32 -12.27
CA VAL A 392 30.41 -34.02 -10.99
C VAL A 392 29.71 -35.36 -11.04
N ASP A 393 30.47 -36.45 -11.18
CA ASP A 393 29.97 -37.82 -11.14
C ASP A 393 30.13 -38.38 -9.71
N VAL A 394 29.01 -38.65 -9.05
CA VAL A 394 28.97 -39.11 -7.66
C VAL A 394 28.91 -40.64 -7.59
N ASN A 395 29.85 -41.27 -6.87
CA ASN A 395 29.91 -42.71 -6.68
C ASN A 395 28.95 -43.16 -5.57
N ARG A 396 27.67 -43.36 -5.93
CA ARG A 396 26.61 -43.75 -4.99
C ARG A 396 26.91 -45.04 -4.22
N GLY A 397 27.65 -45.97 -4.81
CA GLY A 397 28.02 -47.24 -4.16
C GLY A 397 28.97 -47.03 -2.98
N VAL A 398 29.96 -46.15 -3.14
CA VAL A 398 30.90 -45.80 -2.06
C VAL A 398 30.20 -44.94 -1.00
N LEU A 399 29.46 -43.90 -1.42
CA LEU A 399 28.69 -43.06 -0.51
C LEU A 399 27.70 -43.87 0.34
N GLY A 400 26.96 -44.81 -0.26
CA GLY A 400 26.03 -45.68 0.45
C GLY A 400 26.71 -46.58 1.48
N LYS A 401 27.91 -47.08 1.18
CA LYS A 401 28.71 -47.87 2.13
C LYS A 401 29.27 -47.03 3.27
N THR A 402 29.75 -45.82 2.98
CA THR A 402 30.41 -44.96 3.96
C THR A 402 29.43 -44.23 4.88
N PHE A 403 28.38 -43.61 4.32
CA PHE A 403 27.47 -42.74 5.06
C PHE A 403 26.11 -43.37 5.36
N LYS A 404 25.81 -44.56 4.80
CA LYS A 404 24.57 -45.31 5.06
C LYS A 404 23.32 -44.43 4.85
N GLY A 405 22.54 -44.19 5.91
CA GLY A 405 21.32 -43.39 5.87
C GLY A 405 21.53 -41.93 5.44
N SER A 406 22.72 -41.38 5.67
CA SER A 406 23.08 -40.00 5.29
C SER A 406 23.65 -39.87 3.87
N ALA A 407 23.78 -40.98 3.12
CA ALA A 407 24.31 -40.94 1.76
C ALA A 407 23.45 -40.09 0.79
N GLY A 408 22.14 -40.01 1.05
CA GLY A 408 21.20 -39.21 0.27
C GLY A 408 21.51 -37.71 0.34
N GLU A 409 21.60 -37.15 1.55
CA GLU A 409 21.87 -35.71 1.73
C GLU A 409 23.27 -35.31 1.26
N VAL A 410 24.28 -36.17 1.46
CA VAL A 410 25.63 -35.92 0.93
C VAL A 410 25.63 -35.96 -0.60
N SER A 411 24.92 -36.91 -1.20
CA SER A 411 24.80 -36.98 -2.66
C SER A 411 24.04 -35.78 -3.24
N GLU A 412 23.10 -35.19 -2.50
CA GLU A 412 22.35 -34.02 -2.92
C GLU A 412 23.22 -32.75 -2.83
N TYR A 413 24.01 -32.61 -1.76
CA TYR A 413 25.03 -31.57 -1.68
C TYR A 413 26.06 -31.65 -2.83
N LEU A 414 26.59 -32.83 -3.13
CA LEU A 414 27.57 -32.97 -4.23
C LEU A 414 26.96 -32.65 -5.60
N LYS A 415 25.63 -32.78 -5.78
CA LYS A 415 24.96 -32.31 -7.00
C LYS A 415 24.93 -30.79 -7.08
N THR A 416 24.62 -30.09 -5.98
CA THR A 416 24.63 -28.62 -5.98
C THR A 416 26.02 -28.05 -6.26
N VAL A 417 27.07 -28.77 -5.83
CA VAL A 417 28.45 -28.45 -6.24
C VAL A 417 28.61 -28.46 -7.75
N GLY A 418 28.05 -29.45 -8.44
CA GLY A 418 28.13 -29.56 -9.91
C GLY A 418 27.25 -28.57 -10.68
N GLU A 419 26.35 -27.86 -10.01
CA GLU A 419 25.49 -26.84 -10.62
C GLU A 419 26.19 -25.47 -10.72
N ASN A 420 27.29 -25.27 -9.97
CA ASN A 420 28.10 -24.05 -9.99
C ASN A 420 29.55 -24.35 -10.40
N HIS A 421 29.99 -23.82 -11.54
CA HIS A 421 31.33 -24.06 -12.08
C HIS A 421 32.46 -23.68 -11.10
N GLU A 422 32.37 -22.50 -10.49
CA GLU A 422 33.41 -21.99 -9.59
C GLU A 422 33.48 -22.82 -8.31
N LEU A 423 32.31 -23.21 -7.77
CA LEU A 423 32.24 -24.09 -6.62
C LEU A 423 32.81 -25.47 -6.93
N ALA A 424 32.44 -26.06 -8.06
CA ALA A 424 32.99 -27.34 -8.53
C ALA A 424 34.50 -27.28 -8.72
N TYR A 425 35.02 -26.19 -9.30
CA TYR A 425 36.44 -25.99 -9.54
C TYR A 425 37.22 -25.88 -8.23
N ASN A 426 36.75 -25.04 -7.30
CA ASN A 426 37.37 -24.88 -5.99
C ASN A 426 37.31 -26.19 -5.18
N PHE A 427 36.18 -26.89 -5.21
CA PHE A 427 36.02 -28.18 -4.54
C PHE A 427 36.96 -29.24 -5.10
N GLN A 428 37.07 -29.35 -6.43
CA GLN A 428 37.99 -30.25 -7.10
C GLN A 428 39.43 -29.95 -6.67
N LYS A 429 39.84 -28.68 -6.73
CA LYS A 429 41.19 -28.24 -6.36
C LYS A 429 41.53 -28.58 -4.91
N ASP A 430 40.60 -28.34 -3.99
CA ASP A 430 40.76 -28.67 -2.57
C ASP A 430 40.87 -30.18 -2.35
N LEU A 431 40.03 -30.98 -3.01
CA LEU A 431 40.06 -32.43 -2.92
C LEU A 431 41.36 -33.01 -3.51
N GLU A 432 41.86 -32.43 -4.59
CA GLU A 432 43.13 -32.82 -5.21
C GLU A 432 44.32 -32.56 -4.29
N ALA A 433 44.35 -31.37 -3.67
CA ALA A 433 45.43 -30.93 -2.78
C ALA A 433 45.44 -31.61 -1.41
N LYS A 434 44.27 -31.75 -0.77
CA LYS A 434 44.15 -32.24 0.62
C LYS A 434 43.85 -33.73 0.69
N GLY A 435 43.42 -34.37 -0.41
CA GLY A 435 43.01 -35.77 -0.46
C GLY A 435 41.58 -36.03 0.07
N SER A 436 41.08 -35.13 0.92
CA SER A 436 39.70 -35.11 1.40
C SER A 436 39.20 -33.68 1.63
N VAL A 437 37.88 -33.49 1.60
CA VAL A 437 37.20 -32.21 1.89
C VAL A 437 36.12 -32.45 2.93
N VAL A 438 36.08 -31.61 3.98
CA VAL A 438 35.00 -31.62 4.96
C VAL A 438 33.86 -30.74 4.45
N ILE A 439 32.65 -31.28 4.43
CA ILE A 439 31.43 -30.56 4.08
C ILE A 439 30.49 -30.54 5.29
N ALA A 440 29.73 -29.46 5.45
CA ALA A 440 28.69 -29.36 6.46
C ALA A 440 27.31 -29.40 5.79
N VAL A 441 26.51 -30.41 6.11
CA VAL A 441 25.15 -30.59 5.57
C VAL A 441 24.20 -30.80 6.75
N ASN A 442 23.15 -29.96 6.83
CA ASN A 442 22.14 -30.01 7.90
C ASN A 442 22.72 -30.00 9.33
N GLY A 443 23.86 -29.33 9.55
CA GLY A 443 24.53 -29.23 10.85
C GLY A 443 25.46 -30.41 11.18
N ASN A 444 25.62 -31.37 10.28
CA ASN A 444 26.55 -32.50 10.40
C ASN A 444 27.74 -32.34 9.46
N GLU A 445 28.91 -32.81 9.88
CA GLU A 445 30.13 -32.78 9.07
C GLU A 445 30.40 -34.14 8.41
N TYR A 446 30.75 -34.10 7.12
CA TYR A 446 31.05 -35.28 6.31
C TYR A 446 32.40 -35.11 5.60
N ILE A 447 33.20 -36.18 5.55
CA ILE A 447 34.50 -36.19 4.88
C ILE A 447 34.37 -36.84 3.50
N ILE A 448 34.56 -36.05 2.45
CA ILE A 448 34.49 -36.48 1.06
C ILE A 448 35.89 -36.83 0.56
N THR A 449 36.05 -37.98 -0.08
CA THR A 449 37.32 -38.48 -0.64
C THR A 449 37.23 -38.67 -2.15
N LYS A 450 38.39 -38.82 -2.81
CA LYS A 450 38.52 -38.92 -4.28
C LYS A 450 37.76 -40.11 -4.92
N ASP A 451 37.53 -41.17 -4.18
CA ASP A 451 36.78 -42.35 -4.63
C ASP A 451 35.24 -42.17 -4.57
N MET A 452 34.77 -41.15 -3.84
CA MET A 452 33.35 -40.83 -3.70
C MET A 452 32.82 -39.92 -4.82
N VAL A 453 33.69 -39.12 -5.44
CA VAL A 453 33.29 -38.12 -6.43
C VAL A 453 34.37 -37.91 -7.48
N THR A 454 33.97 -37.81 -8.75
CA THR A 454 34.87 -37.57 -9.88
C THR A 454 34.46 -36.30 -10.61
N PHE A 455 35.45 -35.47 -10.96
CA PHE A 455 35.24 -34.22 -11.67
C PHE A 455 35.76 -34.35 -13.10
N LYS A 456 34.92 -34.03 -14.09
CA LYS A 456 35.30 -34.07 -15.52
C LYS A 456 35.02 -32.72 -16.16
N GLN A 457 36.04 -32.14 -16.81
CA GLN A 457 35.83 -30.98 -17.66
C GLN A 457 34.98 -31.38 -18.87
N ASP A 458 33.95 -30.60 -19.14
CA ASP A 458 33.04 -30.79 -20.27
C ASP A 458 32.63 -29.42 -20.81
N LYS A 459 32.05 -29.38 -22.01
CA LYS A 459 31.57 -28.16 -22.65
C LYS A 459 30.07 -28.22 -22.79
N LYS A 460 29.37 -27.25 -22.20
CA LYS A 460 27.92 -27.10 -22.34
C LYS A 460 27.62 -25.93 -23.26
N THR A 461 26.88 -26.21 -24.33
CA THR A 461 26.28 -25.14 -25.13
C THR A 461 25.01 -24.66 -24.43
N ILE A 462 24.96 -23.39 -24.09
CA ILE A 462 23.80 -22.73 -23.49
C ILE A 462 23.26 -21.67 -24.46
N SER A 463 21.93 -21.60 -24.59
CA SER A 463 21.23 -20.64 -25.44
C SER A 463 20.66 -19.45 -24.65
N GLY A 464 20.89 -19.41 -23.34
CA GLY A 464 20.34 -18.41 -22.44
C GLY A 464 20.76 -18.65 -21.00
N SER A 465 20.18 -17.87 -20.09
CA SER A 465 20.39 -17.95 -18.66
C SER A 465 19.08 -18.20 -17.93
N THR A 466 19.12 -19.05 -16.90
CA THR A 466 18.02 -19.24 -15.96
C THR A 466 18.32 -18.48 -14.67
N TYR A 467 17.36 -17.75 -14.15
CA TYR A 467 17.48 -17.01 -12.89
C TYR A 467 16.13 -16.85 -12.18
N VAL A 468 16.17 -16.59 -10.88
CA VAL A 468 14.98 -16.19 -10.12
C VAL A 468 14.82 -14.67 -10.25
N PRO A 469 13.67 -14.17 -10.75
CA PRO A 469 13.49 -12.74 -10.93
C PRO A 469 13.50 -11.99 -9.59
N HIS A 470 13.93 -10.73 -9.65
CA HIS A 470 13.72 -9.81 -8.56
C HIS A 470 12.31 -9.21 -8.62
N VAL A 471 11.81 -8.73 -7.49
CA VAL A 471 10.46 -8.18 -7.37
C VAL A 471 10.51 -6.78 -6.78
N ILE A 472 9.90 -5.82 -7.50
CA ILE A 472 9.57 -4.50 -6.96
C ILE A 472 8.10 -4.53 -6.56
N GLU A 473 7.82 -4.23 -5.29
CA GLU A 473 6.49 -4.28 -4.70
C GLU A 473 6.01 -2.90 -4.24
N PRO A 474 5.11 -2.28 -5.01
CA PRO A 474 4.22 -1.22 -4.52
C PRO A 474 3.01 -1.78 -3.77
N SER A 475 2.91 -1.54 -2.46
CA SER A 475 1.83 -2.03 -1.59
C SER A 475 0.99 -0.89 -1.02
N PHE A 476 -0.27 -0.76 -1.45
CA PHE A 476 -1.15 0.37 -1.14
C PHE A 476 -2.16 0.04 -0.03
N GLY A 477 -2.11 0.76 1.09
CA GLY A 477 -3.12 0.70 2.15
C GLY A 477 -4.32 1.61 1.86
N LEU A 478 -5.31 1.14 1.12
CA LEU A 478 -6.41 2.00 0.61
C LEU A 478 -7.20 2.72 1.72
N GLY A 479 -7.40 2.08 2.88
CA GLY A 479 -8.06 2.73 4.02
C GLY A 479 -7.32 3.95 4.56
N ARG A 480 -5.98 3.87 4.63
CA ARG A 480 -5.11 4.98 5.03
C ARG A 480 -5.17 6.12 4.01
N ILE A 481 -5.09 5.77 2.72
CA ILE A 481 -5.21 6.73 1.62
C ILE A 481 -6.55 7.47 1.65
N ILE A 482 -7.67 6.75 1.83
CA ILE A 482 -9.02 7.34 1.92
C ILE A 482 -9.11 8.30 3.10
N TYR A 483 -8.62 7.90 4.28
CA TYR A 483 -8.63 8.76 5.46
C TYR A 483 -7.83 10.04 5.22
N SER A 484 -6.59 9.93 4.74
CA SER A 484 -5.73 11.08 4.45
C SER A 484 -6.33 12.00 3.38
N LEU A 485 -6.99 11.44 2.35
CA LEU A 485 -7.71 12.21 1.34
C LEU A 485 -8.87 13.01 1.95
N LEU A 486 -9.69 12.38 2.77
CA LEU A 486 -10.80 13.05 3.46
C LEU A 486 -10.28 14.18 4.35
N GLU A 487 -9.16 13.95 5.04
CA GLU A 487 -8.50 14.96 5.85
C GLU A 487 -8.05 16.17 5.02
N HIS A 488 -7.33 15.92 3.93
CA HIS A 488 -6.82 16.96 3.04
C HIS A 488 -7.92 17.73 2.31
N SER A 489 -9.08 17.10 2.12
CA SER A 489 -10.23 17.66 1.43
C SER A 489 -11.16 18.45 2.36
N TYR A 490 -11.08 18.27 3.68
CA TYR A 490 -12.03 18.86 4.62
C TYR A 490 -11.67 20.30 4.99
N TRP A 491 -12.67 21.17 4.94
CA TRP A 491 -12.62 22.55 5.44
C TRP A 491 -14.03 23.04 5.76
N THR A 492 -14.18 24.22 6.36
CA THR A 492 -15.50 24.81 6.65
C THR A 492 -15.64 26.19 5.99
N ARG A 493 -16.85 26.52 5.56
CA ARG A 493 -17.12 27.82 4.91
C ARG A 493 -16.75 28.97 5.85
N GLU A 494 -16.20 30.04 5.28
CA GLU A 494 -15.90 31.26 6.04
C GLU A 494 -17.15 31.78 6.75
N GLY A 495 -17.00 32.12 8.04
CA GLY A 495 -18.10 32.61 8.87
C GLY A 495 -19.09 31.55 9.38
N ASP A 496 -18.95 30.27 9.00
CA ASP A 496 -19.83 29.20 9.48
C ASP A 496 -19.08 27.87 9.69
N ALA A 497 -18.62 27.67 10.93
CA ALA A 497 -17.90 26.46 11.35
C ALA A 497 -18.73 25.17 11.23
N ASN A 498 -20.06 25.26 11.08
CA ASN A 498 -20.94 24.10 10.93
C ASN A 498 -21.13 23.71 9.45
N ARG A 499 -20.70 24.53 8.50
CA ARG A 499 -20.79 24.23 7.06
C ARG A 499 -19.53 23.57 6.55
N GLY A 500 -19.38 22.28 6.87
CA GLY A 500 -18.32 21.43 6.36
C GLY A 500 -18.40 21.22 4.85
N VAL A 501 -17.24 21.16 4.20
CA VAL A 501 -17.08 20.90 2.77
C VAL A 501 -16.01 19.83 2.60
N LEU A 502 -16.25 18.87 1.72
CA LEU A 502 -15.23 17.94 1.26
C LEU A 502 -14.82 18.28 -0.17
N SER A 503 -13.64 18.88 -0.34
CA SER A 503 -13.06 19.24 -1.63
C SER A 503 -12.52 18.06 -2.45
N LEU A 504 -13.30 16.99 -2.57
CA LEU A 504 -12.94 15.81 -3.33
C LEU A 504 -12.85 16.13 -4.83
N PRO A 505 -11.79 15.70 -5.54
CA PRO A 505 -11.75 15.77 -7.00
C PRO A 505 -12.92 15.00 -7.63
N PRO A 506 -13.48 15.47 -8.77
CA PRO A 506 -14.58 14.81 -9.44
C PRO A 506 -14.39 13.31 -9.70
N ILE A 507 -13.17 12.86 -10.00
CA ILE A 507 -12.86 11.45 -10.23
C ILE A 507 -13.12 10.58 -8.98
N ILE A 508 -12.88 11.10 -7.77
CA ILE A 508 -13.08 10.38 -6.50
C ILE A 508 -14.45 10.65 -5.85
N ALA A 509 -15.04 11.83 -6.08
CA ALA A 509 -16.28 12.25 -5.43
C ALA A 509 -17.38 11.16 -5.48
N PRO A 510 -18.05 10.85 -4.37
CA PRO A 510 -18.96 9.69 -4.28
C PRO A 510 -20.13 9.80 -5.26
N VAL A 511 -20.68 11.00 -5.38
CA VAL A 511 -21.72 11.36 -6.34
C VAL A 511 -21.21 12.56 -7.12
N LYS A 512 -21.37 12.57 -8.45
CA LYS A 512 -20.80 13.60 -9.32
C LYS A 512 -21.68 14.85 -9.41
N ALA A 513 -23.00 14.68 -9.38
CA ALA A 513 -23.94 15.78 -9.47
C ALA A 513 -25.12 15.66 -8.50
N SER A 514 -25.60 16.78 -7.95
CA SER A 514 -26.91 16.83 -7.30
C SER A 514 -27.94 17.52 -8.20
N VAL A 515 -29.19 17.06 -8.14
CA VAL A 515 -30.32 17.65 -8.87
C VAL A 515 -31.30 18.21 -7.84
N LEU A 516 -31.44 19.53 -7.84
CA LEU A 516 -32.04 20.30 -6.76
C LEU A 516 -33.17 21.19 -7.32
N PRO A 517 -34.44 20.79 -7.23
CA PRO A 517 -35.53 21.73 -7.50
C PRO A 517 -35.50 22.86 -6.46
N LEU A 518 -35.69 24.11 -6.93
CA LEU A 518 -35.72 25.31 -6.10
C LEU A 518 -36.82 25.21 -5.04
N VAL A 519 -38.00 24.76 -5.46
CA VAL A 519 -39.18 24.49 -4.64
C VAL A 519 -39.79 23.15 -5.06
N ASN A 520 -40.51 22.49 -4.16
CA ASN A 520 -41.26 21.29 -4.55
C ASN A 520 -42.52 21.72 -5.31
N ASN A 521 -42.49 21.57 -6.64
CA ASN A 521 -43.57 21.99 -7.53
C ASN A 521 -43.69 21.03 -8.72
N GLU A 522 -44.92 20.64 -9.06
CA GLU A 522 -45.21 19.69 -10.14
C GLU A 522 -44.68 20.13 -11.50
N LYS A 523 -44.61 21.45 -11.76
CA LYS A 523 -44.07 22.01 -13.02
C LYS A 523 -42.59 21.70 -13.22
N LEU A 524 -41.84 21.47 -12.14
CA LEU A 524 -40.39 21.19 -12.20
C LEU A 524 -40.10 19.68 -12.32
N LEU A 525 -41.06 18.81 -12.01
CA LEU A 525 -40.87 17.34 -12.01
C LEU A 525 -40.40 16.78 -13.36
N PRO A 526 -40.95 17.18 -14.53
CA PRO A 526 -40.49 16.67 -15.83
C PRO A 526 -39.00 16.95 -16.06
N PHE A 527 -38.52 18.12 -15.66
CA PHE A 527 -37.12 18.53 -15.81
C PHE A 527 -36.19 17.75 -14.88
N ILE A 528 -36.61 17.49 -13.64
CA ILE A 528 -35.84 16.64 -12.71
C ILE A 528 -35.66 15.24 -13.33
N GLN A 529 -36.72 14.65 -13.88
CA GLN A 529 -36.68 13.33 -14.50
C GLN A 529 -35.81 13.32 -15.76
N GLN A 530 -35.95 14.33 -16.62
CA GLN A 530 -35.16 14.50 -17.84
C GLN A 530 -33.66 14.61 -17.54
N ILE A 531 -33.28 15.49 -16.61
CA ILE A 531 -31.88 15.70 -16.23
C ILE A 531 -31.31 14.44 -15.58
N ASN A 532 -32.04 13.84 -14.64
CA ASN A 532 -31.56 12.64 -13.95
C ASN A 532 -31.37 11.46 -14.92
N LYS A 533 -32.27 11.31 -15.91
CA LYS A 533 -32.12 10.33 -16.98
C LYS A 533 -30.88 10.60 -17.84
N SER A 534 -30.71 11.84 -18.31
CA SER A 534 -29.56 12.25 -19.14
C SER A 534 -28.22 12.04 -18.45
N LEU A 535 -28.13 12.31 -17.13
CA LEU A 535 -26.92 12.04 -16.35
C LEU A 535 -26.60 10.54 -16.27
N LYS A 536 -27.62 9.70 -16.00
CA LYS A 536 -27.47 8.25 -15.90
C LYS A 536 -27.05 7.61 -17.22
N GLU A 537 -27.62 8.07 -18.34
CA GLU A 537 -27.26 7.61 -19.69
C GLU A 537 -25.79 7.90 -20.04
N GLN A 538 -25.20 8.93 -19.42
CA GLN A 538 -23.77 9.27 -19.54
C GLN A 538 -22.87 8.59 -18.48
N GLY A 539 -23.43 7.70 -17.65
CA GLY A 539 -22.70 7.03 -16.56
C GLY A 539 -22.34 7.96 -15.40
N ILE A 540 -23.01 9.11 -15.25
CA ILE A 540 -22.73 10.10 -14.20
C ILE A 540 -23.60 9.78 -12.99
N SER A 541 -22.99 9.53 -11.84
CA SER A 541 -23.73 9.33 -10.59
C SER A 541 -24.36 10.64 -10.13
N SER A 542 -25.67 10.59 -9.83
CA SER A 542 -26.47 11.75 -9.44
C SER A 542 -27.28 11.50 -8.17
N LYS A 543 -27.58 12.56 -7.42
CA LYS A 543 -28.48 12.53 -6.26
C LYS A 543 -29.54 13.61 -6.35
N VAL A 544 -30.81 13.23 -6.28
CA VAL A 544 -31.92 14.18 -6.20
C VAL A 544 -32.17 14.55 -4.73
N ASP A 545 -32.31 15.85 -4.43
CA ASP A 545 -32.82 16.35 -3.14
C ASP A 545 -34.03 17.26 -3.40
N ASP A 546 -35.20 16.64 -3.39
CA ASP A 546 -36.52 17.25 -3.56
C ASP A 546 -37.17 17.66 -2.22
N THR A 547 -36.42 17.62 -1.12
CA THR A 547 -36.96 18.00 0.19
C THR A 547 -37.40 19.47 0.18
N GLY A 548 -38.43 19.80 0.98
CA GLY A 548 -38.99 21.16 1.07
C GLY A 548 -38.11 22.19 1.77
N VAL A 549 -36.83 21.90 2.01
CA VAL A 549 -35.91 22.86 2.66
C VAL A 549 -35.36 23.88 1.66
N ALA A 550 -34.96 25.04 2.16
CA ALA A 550 -34.35 26.09 1.34
C ALA A 550 -33.14 25.59 0.53
N ILE A 551 -32.94 26.12 -0.68
CA ILE A 551 -31.87 25.72 -1.60
C ILE A 551 -30.48 25.79 -0.98
N GLY A 552 -30.22 26.81 -0.14
CA GLY A 552 -28.96 26.93 0.61
C GLY A 552 -28.68 25.73 1.53
N ARG A 553 -29.71 25.16 2.15
CA ARG A 553 -29.59 23.94 2.98
C ARG A 553 -29.34 22.70 2.13
N LYS A 554 -29.93 22.61 0.93
CA LYS A 554 -29.65 21.54 -0.04
C LYS A 554 -28.20 21.61 -0.53
N TYR A 555 -27.69 22.80 -0.85
CA TYR A 555 -26.28 23.01 -1.17
C TYR A 555 -25.37 22.62 -0.01
N ALA A 556 -25.66 23.04 1.23
CA ALA A 556 -24.86 22.65 2.38
C ALA A 556 -24.81 21.12 2.56
N ARG A 557 -25.95 20.43 2.42
CA ARG A 557 -25.99 18.96 2.47
C ARG A 557 -25.18 18.30 1.36
N THR A 558 -25.16 18.90 0.17
CA THR A 558 -24.43 18.43 -1.02
C THR A 558 -22.92 18.62 -0.84
N ASP A 559 -22.52 19.80 -0.38
CA ASP A 559 -21.12 20.17 -0.12
C ASP A 559 -20.49 19.29 0.97
N GLU A 560 -21.24 18.98 2.04
CA GLU A 560 -20.81 18.11 3.15
C GLU A 560 -20.45 16.68 2.70
N ILE A 561 -21.02 16.18 1.61
CA ILE A 561 -20.67 14.85 1.06
C ILE A 561 -19.77 14.94 -0.17
N GLY A 562 -19.24 16.13 -0.45
CA GLY A 562 -18.23 16.35 -1.47
C GLY A 562 -18.72 16.19 -2.91
N ILE A 563 -20.02 16.36 -3.18
CA ILE A 563 -20.53 16.39 -4.55
C ILE A 563 -20.00 17.65 -5.24
N PRO A 564 -19.28 17.54 -6.38
CA PRO A 564 -18.59 18.68 -6.99
C PRO A 564 -19.55 19.64 -7.71
N PHE A 565 -20.67 19.13 -8.24
CA PHE A 565 -21.60 19.92 -9.05
C PHE A 565 -23.03 19.84 -8.53
N ALA A 566 -23.70 20.98 -8.41
CA ALA A 566 -25.13 21.04 -8.06
C ALA A 566 -25.91 21.70 -9.19
N ILE A 567 -27.00 21.04 -9.61
CA ILE A 567 -27.88 21.48 -10.69
C ILE A 567 -29.17 21.96 -10.05
N THR A 568 -29.44 23.25 -10.18
CA THR A 568 -30.66 23.87 -9.64
C THR A 568 -31.67 24.09 -10.75
N ILE A 569 -32.88 23.58 -10.53
CA ILE A 569 -34.03 23.68 -11.43
C ILE A 569 -34.99 24.69 -10.82
N ASP A 570 -35.23 25.79 -11.51
CA ASP A 570 -36.06 26.93 -11.09
C ASP A 570 -37.20 27.17 -12.09
N PHE A 571 -38.03 28.18 -11.84
CA PHE A 571 -39.14 28.50 -12.74
C PHE A 571 -38.67 29.00 -14.10
N GLN A 572 -37.53 29.67 -14.18
CA GLN A 572 -36.93 30.08 -15.46
C GLN A 572 -36.63 28.87 -16.35
N THR A 573 -36.30 27.72 -15.76
CA THR A 573 -36.09 26.46 -16.49
C THR A 573 -37.30 26.07 -17.34
N VAL A 574 -38.52 26.36 -16.87
CA VAL A 574 -39.77 26.06 -17.58
C VAL A 574 -39.87 26.90 -18.85
N ASP A 575 -39.38 28.14 -18.81
CA ASP A 575 -39.51 29.12 -19.88
C ASP A 575 -38.38 28.99 -20.92
N ASP A 576 -37.14 28.76 -20.48
CA ASP A 576 -35.96 28.84 -21.35
C ASP A 576 -35.15 27.55 -21.51
N GLN A 577 -35.57 26.44 -20.85
CA GLN A 577 -34.90 25.14 -20.91
C GLN A 577 -33.42 25.19 -20.47
N THR A 578 -33.04 26.18 -19.65
CA THR A 578 -31.72 26.28 -19.03
C THR A 578 -31.81 26.00 -17.53
N VAL A 579 -30.70 25.55 -16.94
CA VAL A 579 -30.59 25.31 -15.50
C VAL A 579 -29.36 25.98 -14.93
N THR A 580 -29.34 26.16 -13.62
CA THR A 580 -28.18 26.71 -12.91
C THR A 580 -27.23 25.59 -12.51
N LEU A 581 -26.00 25.62 -13.00
CA LEU A 581 -24.92 24.72 -12.59
C LEU A 581 -24.00 25.44 -11.60
N ARG A 582 -23.86 24.89 -10.40
CA ARG A 582 -23.00 25.38 -9.32
C ARG A 582 -21.81 24.45 -9.12
N GLU A 583 -20.62 25.02 -8.98
CA GLU A 583 -19.43 24.28 -8.54
C GLU A 583 -19.24 24.42 -7.01
N ARG A 584 -18.87 23.32 -6.36
CA ARG A 584 -18.80 23.19 -4.91
C ARG A 584 -17.83 24.20 -4.30
N ASP A 585 -16.56 24.22 -4.69
CA ASP A 585 -15.51 24.91 -3.94
C ASP A 585 -15.68 26.44 -4.03
N THR A 586 -15.80 26.99 -5.24
CA THR A 586 -15.99 28.42 -5.50
C THR A 586 -17.39 28.92 -5.21
N THR A 587 -18.39 28.04 -5.19
CA THR A 587 -19.82 28.37 -5.14
C THR A 587 -20.35 29.17 -6.34
N LYS A 588 -19.49 29.43 -7.35
CA LYS A 588 -19.87 30.15 -8.58
C LYS A 588 -20.93 29.36 -9.34
N GLN A 589 -21.80 30.09 -10.00
CA GLN A 589 -22.96 29.56 -10.69
C GLN A 589 -23.01 30.11 -12.12
N ILE A 590 -23.38 29.25 -13.06
CA ILE A 590 -23.60 29.58 -14.47
C ILE A 590 -24.97 29.07 -14.92
N ARG A 591 -25.55 29.67 -15.97
CA ARG A 591 -26.73 29.14 -16.66
C ARG A 591 -26.30 28.34 -17.88
N ILE A 592 -26.80 27.10 -17.98
CA ILE A 592 -26.45 26.16 -19.05
C ILE A 592 -27.72 25.52 -19.64
N PRO A 593 -27.82 25.38 -20.97
CA PRO A 593 -28.90 24.62 -21.60
C PRO A 593 -28.91 23.16 -21.12
N ILE A 594 -30.10 22.59 -20.86
CA ILE A 594 -30.24 21.20 -20.42
C ILE A 594 -29.58 20.21 -21.40
N THR A 595 -29.58 20.54 -22.69
CA THR A 595 -28.99 19.74 -23.76
C THR A 595 -27.45 19.62 -23.69
N GLU A 596 -26.76 20.60 -23.11
CA GLU A 596 -25.29 20.61 -22.97
C GLU A 596 -24.80 20.16 -21.59
N LEU A 597 -25.72 20.02 -20.63
CA LEU A 597 -25.42 19.82 -19.22
C LEU A 597 -24.65 18.52 -18.94
N SER A 598 -25.19 17.37 -19.34
CA SER A 598 -24.63 16.07 -18.99
C SER A 598 -23.24 15.87 -19.61
N LEU A 599 -23.06 16.27 -20.87
CA LEU A 599 -21.76 16.22 -21.54
C LEU A 599 -20.73 17.16 -20.89
N THR A 600 -21.14 18.36 -20.48
CA THR A 600 -20.25 19.30 -19.78
C THR A 600 -19.79 18.70 -18.45
N ILE A 601 -20.71 18.11 -17.66
CA ILE A 601 -20.36 17.44 -16.40
C ILE A 601 -19.46 16.22 -16.65
N LYS A 602 -19.72 15.42 -17.69
CA LYS A 602 -18.84 14.29 -18.05
C LYS A 602 -17.40 14.75 -18.30
N LYS A 603 -17.23 15.80 -19.11
CA LYS A 603 -15.90 16.37 -19.42
C LYS A 603 -15.19 16.90 -18.16
N LEU A 604 -15.92 17.51 -17.24
CA LEU A 604 -15.37 17.94 -15.95
C LEU A 604 -14.94 16.74 -15.08
N CYS A 605 -15.74 15.68 -15.03
CA CYS A 605 -15.44 14.45 -14.30
C CYS A 605 -14.24 13.69 -14.87
N ASP A 606 -14.08 13.70 -16.19
CA ASP A 606 -12.98 13.04 -16.91
C ASP A 606 -11.73 13.90 -17.03
N HIS A 607 -11.72 15.10 -16.41
CA HIS A 607 -10.60 16.05 -16.48
C HIS A 607 -10.23 16.52 -17.90
N LEU A 608 -11.21 16.55 -18.81
CA LEU A 608 -11.05 17.07 -20.17
C LEU A 608 -11.20 18.60 -20.23
N ILE A 609 -11.92 19.18 -19.28
CA ILE A 609 -12.07 20.64 -19.10
C ILE A 609 -12.03 20.99 -17.61
N TYR A 610 -11.77 22.25 -17.32
CA TYR A 610 -11.77 22.82 -15.97
C TYR A 610 -12.99 23.70 -15.74
N TRP A 611 -13.29 23.98 -14.47
CA TRP A 611 -14.39 24.88 -14.11
C TRP A 611 -14.21 26.30 -14.68
N SER A 612 -12.97 26.76 -14.82
CA SER A 612 -12.63 28.03 -15.48
C SER A 612 -13.13 28.08 -16.93
N ASP A 613 -13.03 26.97 -17.66
CA ASP A 613 -13.45 26.90 -19.06
C ASP A 613 -14.98 26.97 -19.18
N VAL A 614 -15.68 26.39 -18.19
CA VAL A 614 -17.14 26.44 -18.09
C VAL A 614 -17.61 27.86 -17.76
N VAL A 615 -16.95 28.53 -16.81
CA VAL A 615 -17.24 29.94 -16.46
C VAL A 615 -16.95 30.89 -17.63
N ALA A 616 -15.93 30.60 -18.45
CA ALA A 616 -15.62 31.39 -19.63
C ALA A 616 -16.63 31.18 -20.78
N LYS A 617 -17.24 29.98 -20.87
CA LYS A 617 -18.17 29.62 -21.94
C LYS A 617 -19.61 30.07 -21.69
N TYR A 618 -20.10 29.93 -20.46
CA TYR A 618 -21.51 30.11 -20.13
C TYR A 618 -21.74 31.37 -19.29
N PRO A 619 -22.92 32.03 -19.42
CA PRO A 619 -23.23 33.22 -18.64
C PRO A 619 -23.28 32.92 -17.14
N ALA A 620 -22.76 33.84 -16.33
CA ALA A 620 -22.89 33.79 -14.89
C ALA A 620 -24.36 33.86 -14.48
N TYR A 621 -24.73 33.15 -13.41
CA TYR A 621 -26.06 33.27 -12.83
C TYR A 621 -26.21 34.62 -12.12
N GLU A 622 -27.20 35.40 -12.54
CA GLU A 622 -27.63 36.61 -11.86
C GLU A 622 -28.94 36.31 -11.10
N PRO A 623 -28.99 36.53 -9.77
CA PRO A 623 -30.23 36.36 -9.02
C PRO A 623 -31.31 37.31 -9.57
N GLN A 624 -32.43 36.78 -10.03
CA GLN A 624 -33.57 37.63 -10.38
C GLN A 624 -34.12 38.30 -9.11
N ALA A 625 -34.36 39.61 -9.17
CA ALA A 625 -35.10 40.31 -8.12
C ALA A 625 -36.50 39.67 -8.02
N GLU A 626 -36.88 39.22 -6.83
CA GLU A 626 -38.15 38.54 -6.59
C GLU A 626 -39.34 39.34 -7.16
N SER A 627 -39.93 38.88 -8.27
CA SER A 627 -41.31 39.23 -8.59
C SER A 627 -42.19 38.42 -7.64
N LYS A 628 -42.78 39.11 -6.66
CA LYS A 628 -43.71 38.57 -5.67
C LYS A 628 -44.83 37.73 -6.26
#